data_AF-A0A388THN6-F1
#
_entry.id   AF-A0A388THN6-F1
#
_cell.length_a   1.000
_cell.length_b   1.000
_cell.length_c   1.000
_cell.angle_alpha   90.00
_cell.angle_beta   90.00
_cell.angle_gamma   90.00
#
_symmetry.space_group_name_H-M   'P 1'
#
loop_
_entity.id
_entity.type
_entity.pdbx_description
1 polymer ?
#
loop_
_entity_poly.entity_id
_entity_poly.type
_entity_poly.pdbx_seq_one_letter_code
_entity_poly.pdbx_strand_id
1 'polypeptide(L)'
;MRRFWLILFCSVLAANPAALTLNSPVDSWRQLSVEDLELLRASIEARRGRFFDHQDIRAYLRRQDWYQPNPYYTRDFLSRAELKNIELIKEIENSKLREGLYDEKEPVF
;
A
#
# COMPACT_ATOMS: atom_id res chain seq x y z
N MET A 1 8.54 19.84 19.93
CA MET A 1 8.99 18.46 20.21
C MET A 1 7.84 17.50 19.89
N ARG A 2 7.82 16.90 18.70
CA ARG A 2 6.76 15.99 18.23
C ARG A 2 7.43 14.82 17.49
N ARG A 3 8.06 13.91 18.25
CA ARG A 3 8.74 12.71 17.73
C ARG A 3 8.51 11.48 18.60
N PHE A 4 7.38 11.41 19.31
CA PHE A 4 7.15 10.36 20.31
C PHE A 4 5.78 9.69 20.22
N TRP A 5 5.08 9.84 19.10
CA TRP A 5 3.79 9.18 18.83
C TRP A 5 3.85 8.30 17.56
N LEU A 6 4.98 7.61 17.34
CA LEU A 6 5.13 6.64 16.24
C LEU A 6 5.73 5.29 16.67
N ILE A 7 6.04 5.09 17.95
CA ILE A 7 6.66 3.84 18.43
C ILE A 7 5.65 2.90 19.14
N LEU A 8 4.40 3.34 19.35
CA LEU A 8 3.35 2.49 19.95
C LEU A 8 2.17 2.18 19.01
N PHE A 9 2.39 2.23 17.71
CA PHE A 9 1.45 1.66 16.72
C PHE A 9 2.05 0.47 15.94
N CYS A 10 3.18 -0.08 16.40
CA CYS A 10 3.90 -1.16 15.72
C CYS A 10 4.05 -2.44 16.56
N SER A 11 3.36 -2.58 17.71
CA SER A 11 3.43 -3.81 18.52
C SER A 11 2.11 -4.54 18.72
N VAL A 12 0.98 -3.99 18.25
CA VAL A 12 -0.27 -4.77 18.11
C VAL A 12 -0.54 -5.16 16.65
N LEU A 13 0.21 -4.59 15.70
CA LEU A 13 0.08 -4.87 14.26
C LEU A 13 1.01 -6.00 13.76
N ALA A 14 1.52 -6.85 14.64
CA ALA A 14 2.26 -8.06 14.26
C ALA A 14 1.41 -9.33 14.32
N ALA A 15 0.24 -9.30 14.99
CA ALA A 15 -0.52 -10.51 15.32
C ALA A 15 -1.72 -10.79 14.42
N ASN A 16 -2.10 -9.88 13.51
CA ASN A 16 -3.17 -10.19 12.57
C ASN A 16 -3.05 -9.40 11.25
N PRO A 17 -2.35 -9.95 10.25
CA PRO A 17 -2.29 -9.31 8.95
C PRO A 17 -3.58 -9.51 8.13
N ALA A 18 -4.64 -10.11 8.72
CA ALA A 18 -6.00 -10.01 8.21
C ALA A 18 -6.67 -8.67 8.57
N ALA A 19 -6.03 -7.81 9.37
CA ALA A 19 -6.52 -6.44 9.63
C ALA A 19 -6.41 -5.51 8.40
N LEU A 20 -5.68 -5.93 7.36
CA LEU A 20 -5.73 -5.30 6.03
C LEU A 20 -6.86 -5.86 5.14
N THR A 21 -7.61 -6.84 5.63
CA THR A 21 -8.64 -7.57 4.87
C THR A 21 -9.90 -7.81 5.71
N LEU A 22 -10.69 -6.75 5.93
CA LEU A 22 -12.16 -6.71 6.03
C LEU A 22 -12.54 -5.40 6.75
N ASN A 23 -13.24 -4.47 6.07
CA ASN A 23 -13.83 -3.27 6.67
C ASN A 23 -12.93 -2.10 7.10
N SER A 24 -11.77 -1.87 6.46
CA SER A 24 -11.22 -0.50 6.49
C SER A 24 -12.10 0.38 5.59
N PRO A 25 -12.73 1.47 6.10
CA PRO A 25 -13.53 2.33 5.26
C PRO A 25 -12.62 2.94 4.19
N VAL A 26 -12.98 2.75 2.92
CA VAL A 26 -12.30 3.28 1.74
C VAL A 26 -11.92 4.76 1.89
N ASP A 27 -12.70 5.51 2.66
CA ASP A 27 -12.44 6.92 2.98
C ASP A 27 -11.12 7.17 3.72
N SER A 28 -10.62 6.20 4.49
CA SER A 28 -9.31 6.30 5.13
C SER A 28 -8.16 6.23 4.13
N TRP A 29 -8.32 5.49 3.02
CA TRP A 29 -7.25 5.34 2.01
C TRP A 29 -7.05 6.61 1.20
N ARG A 30 -8.11 7.42 1.02
CA ARG A 30 -7.99 8.74 0.36
C ARG A 30 -7.11 9.73 1.13
N GLN A 31 -6.89 9.52 2.42
CA GLN A 31 -6.07 10.39 3.26
C GLN A 31 -4.59 10.01 3.23
N LEU A 32 -4.26 8.83 2.70
CA LEU A 32 -2.87 8.37 2.56
C LEU A 32 -2.13 9.14 1.46
N SER A 33 -0.80 9.18 1.57
CA SER A 33 0.06 9.66 0.48
C SER A 33 0.10 8.64 -0.67
N VAL A 34 0.66 9.04 -1.82
CA VAL A 34 0.80 8.12 -2.96
C VAL A 34 1.75 6.97 -2.62
N GLU A 35 2.80 7.25 -1.86
CA GLU A 35 3.80 6.27 -1.41
C GLU A 35 3.18 5.26 -0.44
N ASP A 36 2.35 5.73 0.50
CA ASP A 36 1.63 4.86 1.44
C ASP A 36 0.61 3.96 0.71
N LEU A 37 -0.07 4.49 -0.31
CA LEU A 37 -0.96 3.70 -1.17
C LEU A 37 -0.20 2.64 -1.95
N GLU A 38 0.97 2.97 -2.47
CA GLU A 38 1.82 2.04 -3.18
C GLU A 38 2.29 0.90 -2.26
N LEU A 39 2.72 1.23 -1.04
CA LEU A 39 3.10 0.23 -0.03
C LEU A 39 1.91 -0.64 0.39
N LEU A 40 0.71 -0.07 0.52
CA LEU A 40 -0.51 -0.79 0.83
C LEU A 40 -0.85 -1.80 -0.28
N ARG A 41 -0.84 -1.36 -1.53
CA ARG A 41 -1.07 -2.22 -2.70
C ARG A 41 -0.01 -3.32 -2.79
N ALA A 42 1.26 -2.94 -2.63
CA ALA A 42 2.37 -3.87 -2.67
C ALA A 42 2.24 -4.94 -1.58
N SER A 43 1.79 -4.56 -0.38
CA SER A 43 1.58 -5.48 0.73
C SER A 43 0.51 -6.54 0.40
N ILE A 44 -0.59 -6.17 -0.27
CA ILE A 44 -1.62 -7.13 -0.70
C ILE A 44 -1.02 -8.16 -1.66
N GLU A 45 -0.29 -7.72 -2.68
CA GLU A 45 0.32 -8.63 -3.64
C GLU A 45 1.47 -9.46 -3.01
N ALA A 46 2.22 -8.86 -2.10
CA ALA A 46 3.33 -9.50 -1.37
C ALA A 46 2.87 -10.66 -0.50
N ARG A 47 1.65 -10.61 0.06
CA ARG A 47 1.04 -11.75 0.78
C ARG A 47 0.83 -12.97 -0.09
N ARG A 48 0.72 -12.80 -1.41
CA ARG A 48 0.67 -13.89 -2.40
C ARG A 48 2.04 -14.26 -2.96
N GLY A 49 3.10 -13.64 -2.45
CA GLY A 49 4.48 -13.90 -2.83
C GLY A 49 4.99 -13.06 -3.99
N ARG A 50 4.33 -11.95 -4.36
CA ARG A 50 4.84 -11.06 -5.41
C ARG A 50 6.23 -10.54 -5.07
N PHE A 51 7.14 -10.63 -6.04
CA PHE A 51 8.45 -10.00 -5.98
C PHE A 51 8.38 -8.56 -6.49
N PHE A 52 9.12 -7.66 -5.86
CA PHE A 52 9.13 -6.23 -6.19
C PHE A 52 10.54 -5.76 -6.54
N ASP A 53 10.70 -5.06 -7.66
CA ASP A 53 12.00 -4.50 -8.07
C ASP A 53 12.34 -3.17 -7.40
N HIS A 54 11.32 -2.39 -7.06
CA HIS A 54 11.48 -1.11 -6.38
C HIS A 54 12.22 -1.28 -5.04
N GLN A 55 13.35 -0.58 -4.89
CA GLN A 55 14.29 -0.79 -3.77
C GLN A 55 13.61 -0.55 -2.41
N ASP A 56 12.85 0.54 -2.28
CA ASP A 56 12.23 0.91 -1.00
C ASP A 56 11.13 -0.07 -0.56
N ILE A 57 10.26 -0.45 -1.48
CA ILE A 57 9.19 -1.44 -1.24
C ILE A 57 9.82 -2.78 -0.86
N ARG A 58 10.83 -3.22 -1.61
CA ARG A 58 11.57 -4.45 -1.32
C ARG A 58 12.21 -4.40 0.05
N ALA A 59 12.86 -3.29 0.41
CA ALA A 59 13.50 -3.10 1.70
C ALA A 59 12.48 -3.12 2.85
N TYR A 60 11.31 -2.50 2.65
CA TYR A 60 10.20 -2.53 3.60
C TYR A 60 9.66 -3.94 3.80
N LEU A 61 9.34 -4.65 2.71
CA LEU A 61 8.77 -6.00 2.74
C LEU A 61 9.74 -7.03 3.33
N ARG A 62 11.05 -6.91 3.05
CA ARG A 62 12.08 -7.81 3.60
C ARG A 62 12.20 -7.76 5.13
N ARG A 63 11.73 -6.69 5.77
CA ARG A 63 11.70 -6.57 7.23
C ARG A 63 10.46 -7.20 7.84
N GLN A 64 9.53 -7.71 7.03
CA GLN A 64 8.29 -8.31 7.48
C GLN A 64 8.45 -9.83 7.57
N ASP A 65 8.24 -10.41 8.75
CA ASP A 65 8.39 -11.87 8.96
C ASP A 65 7.42 -12.71 8.13
N TRP A 66 6.29 -12.12 7.72
CA TRP A 66 5.27 -12.77 6.88
C TRP A 66 5.58 -12.73 5.38
N TYR A 67 6.56 -11.94 4.93
CA TYR A 67 6.84 -11.79 3.51
C TYR A 67 7.76 -12.89 3.01
N GLN A 68 7.22 -13.76 2.16
CA GLN A 68 7.99 -14.79 1.50
C GLN A 68 7.80 -14.71 -0.02
N PRO A 69 8.81 -14.23 -0.78
CA PRO A 69 8.70 -14.12 -2.23
C PRO A 69 8.56 -15.51 -2.85
N ASN A 70 7.61 -15.64 -3.78
CA ASN A 70 7.36 -16.83 -4.56
C ASN A 70 7.76 -16.58 -6.02
N PRO A 71 8.78 -17.25 -6.57
CA PRO A 71 9.20 -17.07 -7.96
C PRO A 71 8.12 -17.46 -8.98
N TYR A 72 7.12 -18.24 -8.57
CA TYR A 72 5.98 -18.66 -9.39
C TYR A 72 4.74 -17.81 -9.17
N TYR A 73 4.88 -16.63 -8.53
CA TYR A 73 3.75 -15.73 -8.34
C TYR A 73 3.10 -15.36 -9.67
N THR A 74 1.78 -15.52 -9.74
CA THR A 74 0.94 -14.98 -10.81
C THR A 74 -0.19 -14.17 -10.20
N ARG A 75 -0.74 -13.25 -11.01
CA ARG A 75 -1.88 -12.41 -10.58
C ARG A 75 -3.11 -13.25 -10.22
N ASP A 76 -3.22 -14.45 -10.76
CA ASP A 76 -4.34 -15.38 -10.53
C ASP A 76 -4.37 -15.93 -9.10
N PHE A 77 -3.29 -15.80 -8.34
CA PHE A 77 -3.27 -16.16 -6.91
C PHE A 77 -4.04 -15.17 -6.02
N LEU A 78 -4.41 -14.01 -6.55
CA LEU A 78 -5.22 -13.03 -5.85
C LEU A 78 -6.69 -13.43 -5.92
N SER A 79 -7.36 -13.38 -4.77
CA SER A 79 -8.81 -13.48 -4.71
C SER A 79 -9.49 -12.28 -5.38
N ARG A 80 -10.77 -12.45 -5.71
CA ARG A 80 -11.60 -11.36 -6.26
C ARG A 80 -11.62 -10.12 -5.36
N ALA A 81 -11.63 -10.31 -4.04
CA ALA A 81 -11.61 -9.20 -3.09
C ALA A 81 -10.27 -8.44 -3.11
N GLU A 82 -9.15 -9.17 -3.14
CA GLU A 82 -7.81 -8.57 -3.23
C GLU A 82 -7.64 -7.79 -4.54
N LEU A 83 -8.10 -8.36 -5.66
CA LEU A 83 -8.10 -7.68 -6.96
C LEU A 83 -8.89 -6.37 -6.92
N LYS A 84 -10.10 -6.41 -6.37
CA LYS A 84 -10.95 -5.22 -6.22
C LYS A 84 -10.28 -4.15 -5.36
N ASN A 85 -9.62 -4.53 -4.27
CA ASN A 85 -8.91 -3.59 -3.41
C ASN A 85 -7.71 -2.97 -4.13
N ILE A 86 -6.92 -3.77 -4.86
CA ILE A 86 -5.79 -3.29 -5.66
C ILE A 86 -6.25 -2.29 -6.71
N GLU A 87 -7.36 -2.57 -7.40
CA GLU A 87 -7.93 -1.66 -8.41
C GLU A 87 -8.38 -0.34 -7.79
N LEU A 88 -9.07 -0.40 -6.66
CA LEU A 88 -9.50 0.80 -5.94
C LEU A 88 -8.30 1.64 -5.47
N ILE A 89 -7.25 1.02 -4.93
CA ILE A 89 -6.04 1.74 -4.53
C ILE A 89 -5.40 2.43 -5.74
N LYS A 90 -5.28 1.74 -6.89
CA LYS A 90 -4.76 2.34 -8.13
C LYS A 90 -5.59 3.52 -8.62
N GLU A 91 -6.91 3.45 -8.48
CA GLU A 91 -7.80 4.57 -8.83
C GLU A 91 -7.51 5.80 -7.95
N ILE A 92 -7.34 5.60 -6.65
CA ILE A 92 -6.98 6.68 -5.71
C ILE A 92 -5.58 7.23 -5.99
N GLU A 93 -4.58 6.36 -6.23
CA GLU A 93 -3.22 6.74 -6.64
C GLU A 93 -3.27 7.66 -7.87
N ASN A 94 -3.96 7.23 -8.93
CA ASN A 94 -4.08 7.98 -10.17
C ASN A 94 -4.83 9.30 -9.99
N SER A 95 -5.87 9.33 -9.16
CA SER A 95 -6.58 10.58 -8.85
C SER A 95 -5.67 11.60 -8.19
N LYS A 96 -4.88 11.18 -7.20
CA LYS A 96 -3.94 12.05 -6.47
C LYS A 96 -2.81 12.55 -7.35
N LEU A 97 -2.24 11.67 -8.18
CA LEU A 97 -1.20 12.05 -9.14
C LEU A 97 -1.72 13.06 -10.15
N ARG A 98 -2.98 12.92 -10.60
CA ARG A 98 -3.61 13.91 -11.48
C ARG A 98 -3.82 15.24 -10.78
N GLU A 99 -4.33 15.24 -9.54
CA GLU A 99 -4.52 16.44 -8.73
C GLU A 99 -3.21 17.21 -8.53
N GLY A 100 -2.13 16.52 -8.11
CA GLY A 100 -0.80 17.14 -7.97
C GLY A 100 -0.22 17.66 -9.29
N LEU A 101 -0.58 17.07 -10.43
CA LEU A 101 -0.18 17.55 -11.75
C LEU A 101 -0.90 18.83 -12.17
N TYR A 102 -2.08 19.14 -11.60
CA TYR A 102 -2.77 20.41 -11.86
C TYR A 102 -2.17 21.56 -11.03
N ASP A 103 -1.72 21.31 -9.80
CA ASP A 103 -1.07 22.32 -8.96
C ASP A 103 0.24 22.87 -9.54
N GLU A 104 0.98 22.09 -10.33
CA GLU A 104 2.22 22.53 -10.99
C GLU A 104 2.00 23.26 -12.32
N LYS A 105 0.77 23.28 -12.85
CA LYS A 105 0.48 23.74 -14.23
C LYS A 105 -0.32 25.02 -14.36
N GLU A 106 -0.71 25.69 -13.27
CA GLU A 106 -1.33 27.01 -13.35
C GLU A 106 -0.27 28.05 -13.80
N PRO A 107 -0.35 28.62 -15.01
CA PRO A 107 0.43 29.81 -15.33
C PRO A 107 -0.10 30.94 -14.45
N VAL A 108 0.80 31.58 -13.71
CA VAL A 108 0.50 32.89 -13.10
C VAL A 108 0.19 33.84 -14.27
N PHE A 109 -1.10 34.14 -14.47
CA PHE A 109 -1.55 35.15 -15.43
C PHE A 109 -1.03 36.53 -15.05
#